data_AF-A0A6M7WPR2-F1
#
_entry.id   AF-A0A6M7WPR2-F1
#
_cell.length_a   1.000
_cell.length_b   1.000
_cell.length_c   1.000
_cell.angle_alpha   90.00
_cell.angle_beta   90.00
_cell.angle_gamma   90.00
#
_symmetry.space_group_name_H-M   'P 1'
#
loop_
_entity.id
_entity.type
_entity.pdbx_description
1 polymer ?
#
loop_
_entity_poly.entity_id
_entity_poly.type
_entity_poly.pdbx_seq_one_letter_code
_entity_poly.pdbx_strand_id
1 'polypeptide(L)'
;MALDYCHPTAPHKRLRLPNWYVSSLMMDRALDAVARKVKTLDRKHDIPYLAGYSKDGKTIYIDRHMPSEWEYNGRKINTDRFLLLHEEVEKSLIDQLDLHYLHAHQIATRAEEAAVRAAGISWRDYDRFMQKYVKTMDDERLTKVPADLDLKPYRDEHDTDLLERMATSIEKGIYPEGVDKAKLHAKIKGQLETVMTHTHQPRRGPKAKAKPAGN
;
A
#
# COMPACT_ATOMS: atom_id res chain seq x y z
N MET A 1 9.34 -25.49 33.87
CA MET A 1 9.54 -25.05 32.48
C MET A 1 8.24 -24.43 32.01
N ALA A 2 8.23 -23.12 31.74
CA ALA A 2 7.05 -22.45 31.21
C ALA A 2 6.81 -22.97 29.79
N LEU A 3 5.62 -23.48 29.53
CA LEU A 3 5.18 -23.85 28.20
C LEU A 3 4.78 -22.54 27.51
N ASP A 4 5.65 -22.04 26.65
CA ASP A 4 5.40 -20.84 25.85
C ASP A 4 4.39 -21.20 24.75
N TYR A 5 3.10 -21.02 25.07
CA TYR A 5 2.01 -21.30 24.15
C TYR A 5 1.84 -20.15 23.15
N CYS A 6 2.26 -20.33 21.90
CA CYS A 6 1.75 -19.49 20.80
C CYS A 6 0.28 -19.83 20.44
N HIS A 7 -0.28 -20.92 20.98
CA HIS A 7 -1.71 -21.24 20.95
C HIS A 7 -2.09 -22.20 22.09
N PRO A 8 -3.22 -22.00 22.80
CA PRO A 8 -3.67 -22.86 23.90
C PRO A 8 -4.33 -24.19 23.46
N THR A 9 -4.69 -24.36 22.18
CA THR A 9 -5.57 -25.47 21.73
C THR A 9 -4.93 -26.46 20.76
N ALA A 10 -3.64 -26.34 20.40
CA ALA A 10 -2.98 -27.30 19.52
C ALA A 10 -1.54 -27.59 19.96
N PRO A 11 -1.16 -28.86 20.24
CA PRO A 11 0.22 -29.22 20.51
C PRO A 11 1.05 -28.97 19.24
N HIS A 12 1.92 -27.97 19.28
CA HIS A 12 2.84 -27.67 18.19
C HIS A 12 4.28 -27.93 18.65
N LYS A 13 5.02 -28.70 17.86
CA LYS A 13 6.46 -28.89 18.08
C LYS A 13 7.17 -27.62 17.62
N ARG A 14 7.83 -26.91 18.55
CA ARG A 14 8.64 -25.73 18.23
C ARG A 14 9.70 -26.10 17.19
N LEU A 15 9.64 -25.46 16.02
CA LEU A 15 10.67 -25.58 15.00
C LEU A 15 11.97 -24.96 15.54
N ARG A 16 13.12 -25.58 15.28
CA ARG A 16 14.45 -25.02 15.58
C ARG A 16 14.85 -23.95 14.56
N LEU A 17 13.94 -23.00 14.33
CA LEU A 17 14.13 -21.89 13.42
C LEU A 17 14.13 -20.59 14.23
N PRO A 18 14.80 -19.53 13.72
CA PRO A 18 14.74 -18.22 14.37
C PRO A 18 13.30 -17.73 14.49
N ASN A 19 12.98 -16.99 15.55
CA ASN A 19 11.61 -16.52 15.80
C ASN A 19 11.07 -15.55 14.72
N TRP A 20 11.96 -14.94 13.93
CA TRP A 20 11.58 -14.09 12.78
C TRP A 20 11.21 -14.91 11.53
N TYR A 21 11.45 -16.21 11.53
CA TYR A 21 11.08 -17.08 10.43
C TYR A 21 9.57 -17.35 10.45
N VAL A 22 8.87 -16.95 9.40
CA VAL A 22 7.45 -17.23 9.24
C VAL A 22 7.27 -18.47 8.37
N SER A 23 6.66 -19.52 8.94
CA SER A 23 6.32 -20.72 8.17
C SER A 23 5.17 -20.45 7.20
N SER A 24 5.10 -21.21 6.10
CA SER A 24 4.01 -21.11 5.12
C SER A 24 2.63 -21.22 5.78
N LEU A 25 2.45 -22.19 6.68
CA LEU A 25 1.19 -22.39 7.40
C LEU A 25 0.80 -21.19 8.29
N MET A 26 1.77 -20.57 8.97
CA MET A 26 1.49 -19.38 9.78
C MET A 26 1.07 -18.21 8.90
N MET A 27 1.75 -18.03 7.77
CA MET A 27 1.45 -16.95 6.84
C MET A 27 0.10 -17.15 6.16
N ASP A 28 -0.23 -18.36 5.71
CA ASP A 28 -1.55 -18.66 5.14
C ASP A 28 -2.68 -18.34 6.12
N ARG A 29 -2.52 -18.68 7.41
CA ARG A 29 -3.49 -18.34 8.46
C ARG A 29 -3.60 -16.83 8.68
N ALA A 30 -2.49 -16.11 8.62
CA ALA A 30 -2.47 -14.65 8.74
C ALA A 30 -3.18 -14.00 7.55
N LEU A 31 -2.89 -14.45 6.33
CA LEU A 31 -3.55 -14.02 5.10
C LEU A 31 -5.06 -14.28 5.15
N ASP A 32 -5.49 -15.45 5.63
CA ASP A 32 -6.91 -15.77 5.78
C ASP A 32 -7.59 -14.87 6.84
N ALA A 33 -6.88 -14.52 7.90
CA ALA A 33 -7.39 -13.58 8.91
C ALA A 33 -7.55 -12.17 8.34
N VAL A 34 -6.56 -11.69 7.56
CA VAL A 34 -6.62 -10.40 6.86
C VAL A 34 -7.75 -10.39 5.84
N ALA A 35 -7.84 -11.41 4.98
CA ALA A 35 -8.89 -11.52 3.97
C ALA A 35 -10.31 -11.54 4.58
N ARG A 36 -10.49 -12.10 5.78
CA ARG A 36 -11.78 -12.04 6.51
C ARG A 36 -12.12 -10.66 7.07
N LYS A 37 -11.11 -9.85 7.40
CA LYS A 37 -11.30 -8.50 7.94
C LYS A 37 -11.70 -7.51 6.84
N VAL A 38 -11.11 -7.67 5.66
CA VAL A 38 -11.41 -6.87 4.48
C VAL A 38 -12.86 -7.13 4.06
N LYS A 39 -13.71 -6.09 4.15
CA LYS A 39 -15.14 -6.24 3.88
C LYS A 39 -15.45 -6.29 2.39
N THR A 40 -14.71 -5.51 1.61
CA THR A 40 -14.95 -5.34 0.18
C THR A 40 -13.62 -5.33 -0.57
N LEU A 41 -13.52 -6.14 -1.60
CA LEU A 41 -12.44 -6.11 -2.58
C LEU A 41 -13.00 -5.62 -3.91
N ASP A 42 -12.46 -4.51 -4.43
CA ASP A 42 -12.88 -3.92 -5.69
C ASP A 42 -11.75 -3.96 -6.72
N ARG A 43 -12.04 -4.58 -7.87
CA ARG A 43 -11.15 -4.71 -9.03
C ARG A 43 -11.67 -4.04 -10.30
N LYS A 44 -12.64 -3.13 -10.17
CA LYS A 44 -13.35 -2.51 -11.29
C LYS A 44 -12.82 -1.12 -11.63
N HIS A 45 -11.85 -0.64 -10.87
CA HIS A 45 -11.32 0.71 -10.91
C HIS A 45 -9.84 0.71 -11.33
N ASP A 46 -9.39 1.84 -11.88
CA ASP A 46 -7.98 2.12 -12.10
C ASP A 46 -7.38 2.66 -10.81
N ILE A 47 -6.30 2.02 -10.36
CA ILE A 47 -5.62 2.37 -9.12
C ILE A 47 -4.17 2.70 -9.46
N PRO A 48 -3.70 3.92 -9.17
CA PRO A 48 -2.29 4.23 -9.32
C PRO A 48 -1.47 3.33 -8.39
N TYR A 49 -0.30 2.89 -8.85
CA TYR A 49 0.59 1.98 -8.10
C TYR A 49 -0.01 0.60 -7.74
N LEU A 50 -0.89 0.04 -8.58
CA LEU A 50 -1.49 -1.31 -8.47
C LEU A 50 -2.61 -1.48 -7.45
N ALA A 51 -2.46 -0.92 -6.26
CA ALA A 51 -3.39 -1.15 -5.16
C ALA A 51 -3.47 0.07 -4.22
N GLY A 52 -4.53 0.09 -3.42
CA GLY A 52 -4.77 1.10 -2.41
C GLY A 52 -6.00 0.79 -1.58
N TYR A 53 -6.28 1.59 -0.56
CA TYR A 53 -7.45 1.44 0.31
C TYR A 53 -8.36 2.66 0.32
N SER A 54 -9.62 2.44 0.68
CA SER A 54 -10.55 3.51 1.03
C SER A 54 -10.07 4.25 2.29
N LYS A 55 -10.50 5.50 2.47
CA LYS A 55 -10.20 6.30 3.67
C LYS A 55 -10.50 5.58 4.99
N ASP A 56 -11.57 4.79 5.03
CA ASP A 56 -12.01 4.06 6.20
C ASP A 56 -11.38 2.66 6.32
N GLY A 57 -10.51 2.28 5.38
CA GLY A 57 -9.78 1.02 5.35
C GLY A 57 -10.67 -0.22 5.12
N LYS A 58 -11.96 -0.06 4.80
CA LYS A 58 -12.89 -1.19 4.65
C LYS A 58 -12.93 -1.79 3.24
N THR A 59 -12.58 -0.97 2.25
CA THR A 59 -12.50 -1.39 0.86
C THR A 59 -11.04 -1.36 0.42
N ILE A 60 -10.55 -2.48 -0.08
CA ILE A 60 -9.27 -2.56 -0.77
C ILE A 60 -9.55 -2.53 -2.26
N TYR A 61 -8.81 -1.68 -2.96
CA TYR A 61 -8.86 -1.52 -4.40
C TYR A 61 -7.61 -2.15 -5.02
N ILE A 62 -7.81 -2.97 -6.05
CA ILE A 62 -6.73 -3.48 -6.90
C ILE A 62 -7.01 -3.04 -8.33
N ASP A 63 -5.99 -2.63 -9.06
CA ASP A 63 -6.13 -2.16 -10.44
C ASP A 63 -6.78 -3.22 -11.33
N ARG A 64 -7.79 -2.81 -12.09
CA ARG A 64 -8.56 -3.69 -12.98
C ARG A 64 -7.74 -4.38 -14.07
N HIS A 65 -6.59 -3.83 -14.46
CA HIS A 65 -5.72 -4.41 -15.49
C HIS A 65 -4.73 -5.42 -14.92
N MET A 66 -4.56 -5.42 -13.59
CA MET A 66 -3.79 -6.44 -12.93
C MET A 66 -4.58 -7.77 -12.99
N PRO A 67 -3.97 -8.89 -13.39
CA PRO A 67 -4.62 -10.19 -13.31
C PRO A 67 -4.74 -10.63 -11.84
N SER A 68 -5.81 -11.32 -11.49
CA SER A 68 -5.98 -11.89 -10.14
C SER A 68 -5.12 -13.14 -9.92
N GLU A 69 -4.86 -13.88 -11.01
CA GLU A 69 -4.03 -15.08 -11.00
C GLU A 69 -2.73 -14.87 -11.80
N TRP A 70 -1.64 -15.41 -11.28
CA TRP A 70 -0.36 -15.49 -11.96
C TRP A 70 0.10 -16.95 -12.05
N GLU A 71 0.42 -17.41 -13.26
CA GLU A 71 1.01 -18.73 -13.45
C GLU A 71 2.53 -18.69 -13.18
N TYR A 72 2.97 -19.44 -12.17
CA TYR A 72 4.36 -19.53 -11.75
C TYR A 72 4.74 -20.99 -11.49
N ASN A 73 5.75 -21.51 -12.20
CA ASN A 73 6.23 -22.89 -12.09
C ASN A 73 5.11 -23.96 -12.16
N GLY A 74 4.17 -23.79 -13.10
CA GLY A 74 3.03 -24.69 -13.31
C GLY A 74 1.94 -24.62 -12.23
N ARG A 75 1.97 -23.58 -11.37
CA ARG A 75 0.96 -23.32 -10.34
C ARG A 75 0.26 -22.00 -10.62
N LYS A 76 -1.04 -21.96 -10.39
CA LYS A 76 -1.81 -20.72 -10.35
C LYS A 76 -1.72 -20.09 -8.96
N ILE A 77 -1.15 -18.90 -8.90
CA ILE A 77 -0.97 -18.12 -7.68
C ILE A 77 -2.00 -17.00 -7.66
N ASN A 78 -2.78 -16.90 -6.59
CA ASN A 78 -3.66 -15.77 -6.36
C ASN A 78 -2.85 -14.58 -5.83
N THR A 79 -2.72 -13.54 -6.64
CA THR A 79 -1.89 -12.35 -6.34
C THR A 79 -2.58 -11.40 -5.37
N ASP A 80 -3.91 -11.43 -5.30
CA ASP A 80 -4.73 -10.54 -4.48
C ASP A 80 -4.39 -10.71 -3.01
N ARG A 81 -4.08 -11.93 -2.57
CA ARG A 81 -3.75 -12.22 -1.16
C ARG A 81 -2.54 -11.42 -0.68
N PHE A 82 -1.55 -11.20 -1.55
CA PHE A 82 -0.34 -10.45 -1.19
C PHE A 82 -0.62 -8.95 -1.10
N LEU A 83 -1.35 -8.41 -2.07
CA LEU A 83 -1.77 -7.00 -2.04
C LEU A 83 -2.71 -6.71 -0.87
N LEU A 84 -3.67 -7.59 -0.58
CA LEU A 84 -4.53 -7.45 0.60
C LEU A 84 -3.71 -7.33 1.89
N LEU A 85 -2.66 -8.14 2.04
CA LEU A 85 -1.79 -8.07 3.20
C LEU A 85 -1.04 -6.74 3.26
N HIS A 86 -0.50 -6.28 2.12
CA HIS A 86 0.19 -5.02 2.03
C HIS A 86 -0.69 -3.87 2.52
N GLU A 87 -1.84 -3.70 1.88
CA GLU A 87 -2.77 -2.60 2.17
C GLU A 87 -3.26 -2.63 3.62
N GLU A 88 -3.62 -3.80 4.14
CA GLU A 88 -4.14 -3.94 5.51
C GLU A 88 -3.07 -3.64 6.58
N VAL A 89 -1.83 -4.11 6.37
CA VAL A 89 -0.72 -3.84 7.28
C VAL A 89 -0.38 -2.35 7.26
N GLU A 90 -0.28 -1.75 6.08
CA GLU A 90 0.02 -0.32 5.93
C GLU A 90 -1.06 0.53 6.63
N LYS A 91 -2.33 0.28 6.30
CA LYS A 91 -3.46 1.02 6.86
C LYS A 91 -3.58 0.84 8.37
N SER A 92 -3.36 -0.37 8.89
CA SER A 92 -3.38 -0.63 10.33
C SER A 92 -2.26 0.13 11.08
N LEU A 93 -1.05 0.18 10.52
CA LEU A 93 0.06 0.92 11.12
C LEU A 93 -0.21 2.43 11.13
N ILE A 94 -0.81 2.96 10.07
CA ILE A 94 -1.19 4.38 9.99
C ILE A 94 -2.32 4.69 10.97
N ASP A 95 -3.42 3.93 10.94
CA ASP A 95 -4.62 4.27 11.69
C ASP A 95 -4.49 4.00 13.20
N GLN A 96 -3.76 2.96 13.60
CA GLN A 96 -3.67 2.57 15.02
C GLN A 96 -2.48 3.17 15.74
N LEU A 97 -1.39 3.45 15.03
CA LEU A 97 -0.13 3.88 15.60
C LEU A 97 0.33 5.25 15.09
N ASP A 98 -0.44 5.88 14.19
CA ASP A 98 -0.12 7.17 13.57
C ASP A 98 1.27 7.18 12.92
N LEU A 99 1.68 6.04 12.32
CA LEU A 99 2.96 5.96 11.64
C LEU A 99 2.96 6.87 10.41
N HIS A 100 4.12 7.45 10.14
CA HIS A 100 4.38 8.11 8.87
C HIS A 100 4.20 7.11 7.72
N TYR A 101 3.52 7.53 6.65
CA TYR A 101 3.17 6.68 5.52
C TYR A 101 4.37 5.87 5.02
N LEU A 102 5.49 6.54 4.73
CA LEU A 102 6.71 5.89 4.23
C LEU A 102 7.23 4.75 5.13
N HIS A 103 7.07 4.87 6.45
CA HIS A 103 7.48 3.82 7.39
C HIS A 103 6.48 2.66 7.41
N ALA A 104 5.19 2.97 7.38
CA ALA A 104 4.13 1.96 7.26
C ALA A 104 4.28 1.17 5.97
N HIS A 105 4.52 1.86 4.85
CA HIS A 105 4.74 1.27 3.53
C HIS A 105 5.92 0.30 3.53
N GLN A 106 7.08 0.72 4.05
CA GLN A 106 8.26 -0.15 4.13
C GLN A 106 8.01 -1.43 4.94
N ILE A 107 7.24 -1.34 6.03
CA ILE A 107 6.89 -2.51 6.84
C ILE A 107 5.90 -3.41 6.09
N ALA A 108 4.91 -2.82 5.41
CA ALA A 108 3.95 -3.54 4.58
C ALA A 108 4.65 -4.30 3.44
N THR A 109 5.59 -3.68 2.72
CA THR A 109 6.40 -4.36 1.69
C THR A 109 7.17 -5.55 2.25
N ARG A 110 7.68 -5.46 3.49
CA ARG A 110 8.38 -6.60 4.13
C ARG A 110 7.42 -7.71 4.53
N ALA A 111 6.21 -7.37 4.96
CA ALA A 111 5.16 -8.36 5.25
C ALA A 111 4.74 -9.09 3.97
N GLU A 112 4.57 -8.35 2.87
CA GLU A 112 4.29 -8.89 1.54
C GLU A 112 5.42 -9.81 1.04
N GLU A 113 6.68 -9.37 1.13
CA GLU A 113 7.84 -10.18 0.75
C GLU A 113 7.86 -11.51 1.52
N ALA A 114 7.60 -11.46 2.84
CA ALA A 114 7.51 -12.66 3.65
C ALA A 114 6.37 -13.58 3.18
N ALA A 115 5.24 -13.02 2.74
CA ALA A 115 4.11 -13.78 2.22
C ALA A 115 4.39 -14.45 0.88
N VAL A 116 5.03 -13.73 -0.04
CA VAL A 116 5.47 -14.24 -1.35
C VAL A 116 6.47 -15.38 -1.16
N ARG A 117 7.46 -15.20 -0.28
CA ARG A 117 8.45 -16.25 0.05
C ARG A 117 7.79 -17.47 0.69
N ALA A 118 6.83 -17.26 1.59
CA ALA A 118 6.07 -18.33 2.24
C ALA A 118 5.24 -19.15 1.23
N ALA A 119 4.77 -18.54 0.14
CA ALA A 119 4.12 -19.22 -0.98
C ALA A 119 5.10 -19.98 -1.90
N GLY A 120 6.41 -19.96 -1.61
CA GLY A 120 7.44 -20.61 -2.40
C GLY A 120 7.83 -19.85 -3.67
N ILE A 121 7.57 -18.53 -3.70
CA ILE A 121 7.83 -17.66 -4.84
C ILE A 121 9.08 -16.82 -4.56
N SER A 122 9.92 -16.65 -5.57
CA SER A 122 11.04 -15.70 -5.50
C SER A 122 10.52 -14.27 -5.49
N TRP A 123 10.92 -13.48 -4.48
CA TRP A 123 10.59 -12.05 -4.40
C TRP A 123 10.95 -11.31 -5.69
N ARG A 124 12.12 -11.61 -6.28
CA ARG A 124 12.58 -10.98 -7.52
C ARG A 124 11.67 -11.26 -8.72
N ASP A 125 11.11 -12.46 -8.79
CA ASP A 125 10.24 -12.85 -9.91
C ASP A 125 8.86 -12.22 -9.74
N TYR A 126 8.37 -12.20 -8.50
CA TYR A 126 7.14 -11.53 -8.12
C TYR A 126 7.20 -10.02 -8.36
N ASP A 127 8.24 -9.33 -7.88
CA ASP A 127 8.44 -7.91 -8.10
C ASP A 127 8.50 -7.60 -9.61
N ARG A 128 9.30 -8.36 -10.38
CA ARG A 128 9.33 -8.22 -11.85
C ARG A 128 7.95 -8.41 -12.50
N PHE A 129 7.13 -9.31 -11.97
CA PHE A 129 5.77 -9.51 -12.45
C PHE A 129 4.89 -8.28 -12.11
N MET A 130 4.96 -7.78 -10.88
CA MET A 130 4.20 -6.60 -10.43
C MET A 130 4.57 -5.34 -11.21
N GLN A 131 5.87 -5.09 -11.42
CA GLN A 131 6.37 -3.94 -12.18
C GLN A 131 5.81 -3.83 -13.61
N LYS A 132 5.29 -4.92 -14.20
CA LYS A 132 4.62 -4.87 -15.52
C LYS A 132 3.28 -4.16 -15.49
N TYR A 133 2.65 -4.14 -14.33
CA TYR A 133 1.33 -3.57 -14.10
C TYR A 133 1.39 -2.27 -13.30
N VAL A 134 2.54 -1.95 -12.68
CA VAL A 134 2.75 -0.66 -12.02
C VAL A 134 2.60 0.44 -13.06
N LYS A 135 1.49 1.16 -12.99
CA LYS A 135 1.24 2.34 -13.81
C LYS A 135 2.07 3.49 -13.24
N THR A 136 3.08 3.92 -13.98
CA THR A 136 3.81 5.17 -13.70
C THR A 136 3.01 6.40 -14.15
N MET A 137 3.36 7.57 -13.64
CA MET A 137 2.65 8.85 -13.78
C MET A 137 2.07 9.20 -15.16
N ASP A 138 2.68 8.72 -16.26
CA ASP A 138 2.28 9.01 -17.65
C ASP A 138 1.34 8.00 -18.32
N ASP A 139 0.85 7.00 -17.60
CA ASP A 139 -0.06 6.02 -18.21
C ASP A 139 -1.47 6.65 -18.39
N GLU A 140 -1.83 6.98 -19.64
CA GLU A 140 -3.12 7.57 -20.09
C GLU A 140 -4.37 6.73 -19.72
N ARG A 141 -4.20 5.67 -18.93
CA ARG A 141 -5.18 4.64 -18.59
C ARG A 141 -5.95 4.92 -17.31
N LEU A 142 -5.67 6.00 -16.59
CA LEU A 142 -6.43 6.40 -15.39
C LEU A 142 -7.76 7.05 -15.77
N THR A 143 -8.75 6.22 -16.11
CA THR A 143 -10.08 6.69 -16.54
C THR A 143 -11.15 6.42 -15.48
N LYS A 144 -10.89 5.57 -14.49
CA LYS A 144 -11.90 5.20 -13.50
C LYS A 144 -11.32 5.04 -12.09
N VAL A 145 -10.92 6.14 -11.46
CA VAL A 145 -10.38 6.13 -10.09
C VAL A 145 -11.52 6.22 -9.05
N PRO A 146 -11.49 5.46 -7.94
CA PRO A 146 -12.52 5.53 -6.89
C PRO A 146 -12.48 6.88 -6.16
N ALA A 147 -13.65 7.35 -5.71
CA ALA A 147 -13.78 8.67 -5.07
C ALA A 147 -13.31 8.72 -3.61
N ASP A 148 -13.44 7.59 -2.93
CA ASP A 148 -13.08 7.36 -1.53
C ASP A 148 -11.67 6.79 -1.36
N LEU A 149 -10.91 6.62 -2.45
CA LEU A 149 -9.50 6.25 -2.41
C LEU A 149 -8.76 7.20 -1.47
N ASP A 150 -7.97 6.63 -0.57
CA ASP A 150 -7.09 7.42 0.27
C ASP A 150 -5.96 7.97 -0.59
N LEU A 151 -5.81 9.29 -0.56
CA LEU A 151 -4.83 10.01 -1.38
C LEU A 151 -3.62 10.45 -0.55
N LYS A 152 -3.61 10.11 0.75
CA LYS A 152 -2.46 10.34 1.64
C LYS A 152 -1.15 9.75 1.07
N PRO A 153 -1.12 8.52 0.51
CA PRO A 153 0.07 7.95 -0.12
C PRO A 153 0.72 8.91 -1.14
N TYR A 154 -0.07 9.40 -2.10
CA TYR A 154 0.41 10.28 -3.18
C TYR A 154 0.86 11.65 -2.69
N ARG A 155 0.23 12.16 -1.62
CA ARG A 155 0.65 13.40 -0.96
C ARG A 155 2.01 13.26 -0.28
N ASP A 156 2.22 12.17 0.44
CA ASP A 156 3.43 11.93 1.24
C ASP A 156 4.61 11.50 0.36
N GLU A 157 4.35 10.91 -0.81
CA GLU A 157 5.34 10.69 -1.88
C GLU A 157 5.58 11.94 -2.76
N HIS A 158 4.86 13.03 -2.50
CA HIS A 158 4.93 14.29 -3.25
C HIS A 158 4.62 14.18 -4.75
N ASP A 159 3.72 13.27 -5.12
CA ASP A 159 3.26 13.11 -6.49
C ASP A 159 2.21 14.17 -6.86
N THR A 160 2.66 15.43 -6.96
CA THR A 160 1.81 16.58 -7.31
C THR A 160 1.19 16.42 -8.69
N ASP A 161 1.94 15.87 -9.65
CA ASP A 161 1.53 15.74 -11.03
C ASP A 161 0.37 14.75 -11.18
N LEU A 162 0.38 13.63 -10.43
CA LEU A 162 -0.74 12.69 -10.38
C LEU A 162 -1.99 13.36 -9.80
N LEU A 163 -1.84 14.14 -8.72
CA LEU A 163 -2.98 14.85 -8.12
C LEU A 163 -3.58 15.89 -9.10
N GLU A 164 -2.75 16.62 -9.86
CA GLU A 164 -3.23 17.57 -10.89
C GLU A 164 -3.97 16.85 -12.04
N ARG A 165 -3.46 15.70 -12.49
CA ARG A 165 -4.11 14.91 -13.54
C ARG A 165 -5.45 14.34 -13.08
N MET A 166 -5.53 13.86 -11.85
CA MET A 166 -6.79 13.40 -11.26
C MET A 166 -7.81 14.53 -11.19
N ALA A 167 -7.41 15.74 -10.77
CA ALA A 167 -8.27 16.92 -10.77
C ALA A 167 -8.79 17.23 -12.19
N THR A 168 -7.90 17.19 -13.19
CA THR A 168 -8.22 17.43 -14.60
C THR A 168 -9.18 16.38 -15.17
N SER A 169 -9.00 15.10 -14.85
CA SER A 169 -9.89 14.01 -15.30
C SER A 169 -11.31 14.18 -14.74
N ILE A 170 -11.44 14.64 -13.50
CA ILE A 170 -12.74 14.93 -12.89
C ILE A 170 -13.41 16.13 -13.56
N GLU A 171 -12.64 17.19 -13.86
CA GLU A 171 -13.16 18.35 -14.60
C GLU A 171 -13.75 17.95 -15.95
N LYS A 172 -13.04 17.06 -16.68
CA LYS A 172 -13.45 16.46 -17.96
C LYS A 172 -14.67 15.53 -17.88
N GLY A 173 -15.22 15.30 -16.69
CA GLY A 173 -16.43 14.49 -16.50
C GLY A 173 -16.16 12.99 -16.44
N ILE A 174 -14.90 12.58 -16.33
CA ILE A 174 -14.47 11.19 -16.24
C ILE A 174 -14.38 10.84 -14.76
N TYR A 175 -15.49 10.35 -14.19
CA TYR A 175 -15.59 9.95 -12.79
C TYR A 175 -16.63 8.80 -12.63
N PRO A 176 -16.55 7.99 -11.55
CA PRO A 176 -17.47 6.88 -11.35
C PRO A 176 -18.94 7.35 -11.22
N GLU A 177 -19.87 6.58 -11.79
CA GLU A 177 -21.31 6.83 -11.63
C GLU A 177 -21.70 6.79 -10.14
N GLY A 178 -22.52 7.77 -9.71
CA GLY A 178 -23.02 7.87 -8.34
C GLY A 178 -22.19 8.76 -7.39
N VAL A 179 -21.18 9.46 -7.89
CA VAL A 179 -20.29 10.32 -7.09
C VAL A 179 -20.55 11.81 -7.34
N ASP A 180 -20.53 12.61 -6.28
CA ASP A 180 -20.59 14.08 -6.34
C ASP A 180 -19.26 14.66 -6.86
N LYS A 181 -19.28 15.12 -8.12
CA LYS A 181 -18.15 15.77 -8.82
C LYS A 181 -17.50 16.88 -7.99
N ALA A 182 -18.30 17.71 -7.32
CA ALA A 182 -17.80 18.90 -6.63
C ALA A 182 -16.99 18.53 -5.38
N LYS A 183 -17.45 17.51 -4.62
CA LYS A 183 -16.73 17.02 -3.43
C LYS A 183 -15.40 16.38 -3.77
N LEU A 184 -15.34 15.59 -4.84
CA LEU A 184 -14.12 14.91 -5.25
C LEU A 184 -13.07 15.90 -5.75
N HIS A 185 -13.48 16.86 -6.58
CA HIS A 185 -12.61 17.92 -7.09
C HIS A 185 -12.06 18.81 -5.97
N ALA A 186 -12.91 19.25 -5.03
CA ALA A 186 -12.49 20.06 -3.89
C ALA A 186 -11.44 19.35 -3.00
N LYS A 187 -11.58 18.04 -2.82
CA LYS A 187 -10.64 17.24 -2.01
C LYS A 187 -9.25 17.17 -2.65
N ILE A 188 -9.18 16.89 -3.96
CA ILE A 188 -7.90 16.79 -4.68
C ILE A 188 -7.20 18.16 -4.71
N LYS A 189 -7.96 19.23 -4.97
CA LYS A 189 -7.44 20.60 -4.93
C LYS A 189 -6.89 20.97 -3.55
N GLY A 190 -7.61 20.63 -2.47
CA GLY A 190 -7.13 20.88 -1.10
C GLY A 190 -5.84 20.10 -0.76
N GLN A 191 -5.67 18.89 -1.29
CA GLN A 191 -4.41 18.15 -1.10
C GLN A 191 -3.26 18.72 -1.91
N LEU A 192 -3.49 19.17 -3.15
CA LEU A 192 -2.52 19.92 -3.95
C LEU A 192 -2.04 21.17 -3.21
N GLU A 193 -2.97 21.98 -2.69
CA GLU A 193 -2.64 23.17 -1.88
C GLU A 193 -1.81 22.79 -0.64
N THR A 194 -2.12 21.65 -0.01
CA THR A 194 -1.36 21.22 1.16
C THR A 194 0.05 20.74 0.81
N VAL A 195 0.23 20.02 -0.30
CA VAL A 195 1.56 19.63 -0.79
C VAL A 195 2.35 20.90 -1.11
N MET A 196 1.81 21.81 -1.93
CA MET A 196 2.47 23.04 -2.37
C MET A 196 2.85 23.98 -1.21
N THR A 197 2.03 24.07 -0.15
CA THR A 197 2.34 24.86 1.04
C THR A 197 3.45 24.24 1.88
N HIS A 198 3.55 22.90 1.93
CA HIS A 198 4.62 22.20 2.64
C HIS A 198 5.94 22.17 1.86
N THR A 199 5.91 22.26 0.52
CA THR A 199 7.10 22.49 -0.31
C THR A 199 7.73 23.88 -0.09
N HIS A 200 7.01 24.81 0.56
CA HIS A 200 7.45 26.18 0.83
C HIS A 200 7.97 26.45 2.25
N GLN A 201 8.43 25.42 2.97
CA GLN A 201 9.40 25.66 4.05
C GLN A 201 10.81 25.74 3.47
N PRO A 202 11.43 26.93 3.38
CA PRO A 202 12.84 27.00 3.02
C PRO A 202 13.61 26.20 4.07
N ARG A 203 14.39 25.21 3.60
CA ARG A 203 15.36 24.49 4.42
C ARG A 203 16.18 25.53 5.20
N ARG A 204 15.90 25.73 6.49
CA ARG A 204 16.83 26.41 7.39
C ARG A 204 18.04 25.49 7.52
N GLY A 205 19.02 25.72 6.64
CA GLY A 205 20.31 25.06 6.70
C GLY A 205 20.91 25.23 8.10
N PRO A 206 21.65 24.23 8.60
CA PRO A 206 22.23 24.30 9.93
C PRO A 206 23.16 25.52 10.01
N LYS A 207 22.93 26.40 10.98
CA LYS A 207 23.85 27.51 11.29
C LYS A 207 25.22 26.91 11.55
N ALA A 208 26.19 27.27 10.70
CA ALA A 208 27.59 26.89 10.89
C ALA A 208 28.05 27.30 12.29
N LYS A 209 28.43 26.32 13.12
CA LYS A 209 29.11 26.59 14.38
C LYS A 209 30.48 27.18 14.06
N ALA A 210 30.69 28.44 14.39
CA ALA A 210 32.00 29.05 14.39
C ALA A 210 32.92 28.27 15.34
N LYS A 211 34.07 27.80 14.82
CA LYS A 211 35.13 27.21 15.63
C LYS A 211 35.73 28.30 16.54
N PRO A 212 36.05 27.99 17.81
CA PRO A 212 36.89 28.89 18.60
C PRO A 212 38.31 28.89 18.01
N ALA A 213 38.85 30.07 17.77
CA ALA A 213 40.26 30.25 17.44
C ALA A 213 41.10 29.94 18.68
N GLY A 214 41.99 28.95 18.58
CA GLY A 214 43.07 28.74 19.52
C GLY A 214 44.38 29.10 18.84
N ASN A 215 45.01 30.18 19.30
CA ASN A 215 46.41 30.22 19.73
C ASN A 215 46.64 31.48 20.57
#